data_AF-A0A5U0LL94-F1
#
_entry.id   AF-A0A5U0LL94-F1
#
_cell.length_a   1.000
_cell.length_b   1.000
_cell.length_c   1.000
_cell.angle_alpha   90.00
_cell.angle_beta   90.00
_cell.angle_gamma   90.00
#
_symmetry.space_group_name_H-M   'P 1'
#
loop_
_entity.id
_entity.type
_entity.pdbx_description
1 polymer ?
#
loop_
_entity_poly.entity_id
_entity_poly.type
_entity_poly.pdbx_seq_one_letter_code
_entity_poly.pdbx_strand_id
1 'polypeptide(L)'
;MTMNYARNLYSLKGILCSSLLLFCCARPAVAQEWESITPPVADAPAVVEFFSFYCPPCYAFSQTMGVDQAIRHVLPQGDRMVKYHVSLLGPLGHELTRAWALAMVMKETDVVEKAFFMADMVEKRLHSQDDVHRVFMSATGISRGEYDRSIKSPAVNDMVALQERLFKEYGVRGTPSVYVRGRYHINNAAFGAFSVEDFRSRYAAVVRKLLAGNPDAD
;
A
#
# COMPACT_ATOMS: atom_id res chain seq x y z
N MET A 1 76.59 4.03 -63.19
CA MET A 1 77.66 3.80 -62.20
C MET A 1 77.02 3.92 -60.82
N THR A 2 77.36 3.01 -59.89
CA THR A 2 77.20 3.12 -58.41
C THR A 2 75.86 3.54 -57.78
N MET A 3 75.23 2.58 -57.07
CA MET A 3 74.85 2.65 -55.63
C MET A 3 73.79 3.70 -55.17
N ASN A 4 73.12 3.67 -54.02
CA ASN A 4 72.70 2.68 -53.00
C ASN A 4 71.64 3.41 -52.12
N TYR A 5 70.73 2.80 -51.35
CA TYR A 5 70.20 1.43 -51.23
C TYR A 5 68.83 1.57 -50.50
N ALA A 6 67.86 0.67 -50.71
CA ALA A 6 66.49 0.82 -50.17
C ALA A 6 66.22 -0.05 -48.92
N ARG A 7 65.33 0.45 -48.05
CA ARG A 7 64.70 -0.23 -46.89
C ARG A 7 65.61 -0.59 -45.72
N ASN A 8 65.19 -0.18 -44.52
CA ASN A 8 65.33 -1.04 -43.35
C ASN A 8 64.05 -0.97 -42.50
N LEU A 9 63.54 -2.13 -42.12
CA LEU A 9 62.31 -2.33 -41.35
C LEU A 9 62.68 -2.83 -39.95
N TYR A 10 62.26 -2.10 -38.92
CA TYR A 10 62.28 -2.56 -37.53
C TYR A 10 60.91 -2.16 -36.93
N SER A 11 59.91 -3.03 -36.84
CA SER A 11 59.77 -4.27 -36.05
C SER A 11 59.33 -4.03 -34.60
N LEU A 12 58.18 -4.61 -34.26
CA LEU A 12 57.39 -4.48 -33.03
C LEU A 12 58.11 -4.94 -31.75
N LYS A 13 57.82 -4.26 -30.62
CA LYS A 13 57.70 -4.72 -29.21
C LYS A 13 57.54 -3.46 -28.31
N GLY A 14 56.69 -3.39 -27.29
CA GLY A 14 55.63 -4.29 -26.81
C GLY A 14 55.11 -3.87 -25.42
N ILE A 15 53.86 -3.40 -25.35
CA ILE A 15 52.89 -3.43 -24.22
C ILE A 15 53.41 -3.18 -22.79
N LEU A 16 52.97 -2.08 -22.16
CA LEU A 16 52.50 -2.10 -20.76
C LEU A 16 51.51 -0.95 -20.44
N CYS A 17 50.33 -0.96 -21.06
CA CYS A 17 49.26 -0.06 -20.63
C CYS A 17 48.54 -0.69 -19.42
N SER A 18 48.82 -0.18 -18.21
CA SER A 18 48.21 -0.67 -16.98
C SER A 18 46.73 -0.29 -16.93
N SER A 19 45.89 -1.18 -17.46
CA SER A 19 44.44 -1.06 -17.40
C SER A 19 43.94 -1.43 -16.00
N LEU A 20 43.99 -0.46 -15.08
CA LEU A 20 43.14 -0.51 -13.89
C LEU A 20 41.68 -0.49 -14.35
N LEU A 21 41.10 -1.68 -14.45
CA LEU A 21 39.66 -1.88 -14.48
C LEU A 21 39.10 -1.36 -13.15
N LEU A 22 38.69 -0.09 -13.16
CA LEU A 22 37.78 0.48 -12.18
C LEU A 22 36.44 -0.26 -12.31
N PHE A 23 36.39 -1.44 -11.66
CA PHE A 23 35.15 -2.17 -11.38
C PHE A 23 34.35 -1.30 -10.41
N CYS A 24 33.60 -0.35 -10.98
CA CYS A 24 32.62 0.41 -10.23
C CYS A 24 31.52 -0.57 -9.85
N CYS A 25 31.64 -1.16 -8.66
CA CYS A 25 30.56 -1.89 -8.00
C CYS A 25 29.42 -0.92 -7.68
N ALA A 26 28.64 -0.58 -8.71
CA ALA A 26 27.35 0.06 -8.56
C ALA A 26 26.48 -0.90 -7.75
N ARG A 27 26.44 -0.68 -6.43
CA ARG A 27 25.43 -1.30 -5.58
C ARG A 27 24.07 -0.98 -6.19
N PRO A 28 23.16 -1.96 -6.35
CA PRO A 28 21.82 -1.66 -6.82
C PRO A 28 21.22 -0.61 -5.87
N ALA A 29 20.74 0.50 -6.43
CA ALA A 29 20.07 1.52 -5.65
C ALA A 29 18.85 0.88 -5.00
N VAL A 30 18.85 0.81 -3.66
CA VAL A 30 17.68 0.34 -2.91
C VAL A 30 16.55 1.30 -3.21
N ALA A 31 15.46 0.79 -3.79
CA ALA A 31 14.29 1.61 -4.06
C ALA A 31 13.79 2.22 -2.75
N GLN A 32 13.50 3.53 -2.76
CA GLN A 32 13.11 4.22 -1.53
C GLN A 32 11.79 3.62 -1.00
N GLU A 33 11.81 3.18 0.27
CA GLU A 33 10.70 2.43 0.90
C GLU A 33 9.46 3.30 1.17
N TRP A 34 9.56 4.62 1.01
CA TRP A 34 8.48 5.59 1.14
C TRP A 34 8.77 6.88 0.34
N GLU A 35 7.73 7.64 0.02
CA GLU A 35 7.79 8.94 -0.65
C GLU A 35 6.98 9.99 0.13
N SER A 36 7.37 11.27 0.10
CA SER A 36 6.58 12.34 0.70
C SER A 36 5.42 12.75 -0.20
N ILE A 37 4.20 12.82 0.32
CA ILE A 37 3.04 13.34 -0.43
C ILE A 37 3.01 14.87 -0.41
N THR A 38 2.58 15.46 -1.54
CA THR A 38 2.50 16.91 -1.71
C THR A 38 1.16 17.27 -2.36
N PRO A 39 0.32 18.11 -1.71
CA PRO A 39 0.46 18.64 -0.35
C PRO A 39 0.30 17.53 0.72
N PRO A 40 0.86 17.72 1.93
CA PRO A 40 0.51 16.91 3.10
C PRO A 40 -0.96 17.10 3.51
N VAL A 41 -1.56 16.04 4.07
CA VAL A 41 -2.92 16.08 4.63
C VAL A 41 -2.85 16.44 6.11
N ALA A 42 -3.47 17.55 6.48
CA ALA A 42 -3.54 18.03 7.87
C ALA A 42 -4.48 17.15 8.73
N ASP A 43 -4.24 17.13 10.04
CA ASP A 43 -5.03 16.41 11.07
C ASP A 43 -5.32 14.93 10.74
N ALA A 44 -4.44 14.33 9.95
CA ALA A 44 -4.51 12.94 9.53
C ALA A 44 -4.38 11.96 10.71
N PRO A 45 -5.06 10.80 10.67
CA PRO A 45 -4.71 9.66 11.52
C PRO A 45 -3.23 9.29 11.39
N ALA A 46 -2.68 8.70 12.45
CA ALA A 46 -1.27 8.31 12.52
C ALA A 46 -0.88 7.36 11.36
N VAL A 47 -1.76 6.40 11.03
CA VAL A 47 -1.69 5.61 9.81
C VAL A 47 -3.05 5.60 9.11
N VAL A 48 -3.04 5.75 7.78
CA VAL A 48 -4.21 5.56 6.91
C VAL A 48 -3.89 4.49 5.88
N GLU A 49 -4.80 3.55 5.63
CA GLU A 49 -4.71 2.61 4.51
C GLU A 49 -5.90 2.82 3.57
N PHE A 50 -5.61 3.00 2.28
CA PHE A 50 -6.62 2.87 1.23
C PHE A 50 -6.59 1.46 0.66
N PHE A 51 -7.75 0.79 0.66
CA PHE A 51 -7.88 -0.61 0.30
C PHE A 51 -9.13 -0.86 -0.56
N SER A 52 -9.25 -2.06 -1.11
CA SER A 52 -10.49 -2.54 -1.73
C SER A 52 -10.73 -4.00 -1.38
N PHE A 53 -11.99 -4.42 -1.24
CA PHE A 53 -12.32 -5.84 -1.14
C PHE A 53 -12.00 -6.61 -2.42
N TYR A 54 -11.97 -5.94 -3.58
CA TYR A 54 -11.56 -6.49 -4.88
C TYR A 54 -10.05 -6.53 -5.11
N CYS A 55 -9.23 -6.15 -4.12
CA CYS A 55 -7.78 -6.06 -4.25
C CYS A 55 -7.09 -7.29 -3.60
N PRO A 56 -6.49 -8.23 -4.38
CA PRO A 56 -5.86 -9.42 -3.81
C PRO A 56 -4.68 -9.13 -2.87
N PRO A 57 -3.80 -8.12 -3.14
CA PRO A 57 -2.77 -7.74 -2.17
C PRO A 57 -3.33 -7.15 -0.87
N CYS A 58 -4.51 -6.50 -0.90
CA CYS A 58 -5.18 -5.96 0.27
C CYS A 58 -5.74 -7.09 1.15
N TYR A 59 -6.34 -8.11 0.52
CA TYR A 59 -6.72 -9.35 1.21
C TYR A 59 -5.51 -10.02 1.87
N ALA A 60 -4.38 -10.08 1.17
CA ALA A 60 -3.15 -10.63 1.75
C ALA A 60 -2.64 -9.80 2.93
N PHE A 61 -2.56 -8.48 2.79
CA PHE A 61 -2.16 -7.53 3.85
C PHE A 61 -2.94 -7.75 5.15
N SER A 62 -4.27 -7.75 5.02
CA SER A 62 -5.21 -7.79 6.14
C SER A 62 -5.38 -9.20 6.72
N GLN A 63 -5.63 -10.20 5.88
CA GLN A 63 -6.19 -11.48 6.32
C GLN A 63 -5.20 -12.66 6.34
N THR A 64 -4.12 -12.64 5.53
CA THR A 64 -3.22 -13.82 5.42
C THR A 64 -1.77 -13.56 5.84
N MET A 65 -1.27 -12.34 5.63
CA MET A 65 0.09 -11.95 6.00
C MET A 65 0.16 -11.27 7.38
N GLY A 66 -0.94 -10.63 7.81
CA GLY A 66 -1.03 -9.92 9.09
C GLY A 66 -0.23 -8.62 9.13
N VAL A 67 -0.14 -7.92 7.99
CA VAL A 67 0.61 -6.65 7.89
C VAL A 67 -0.11 -5.55 8.66
N ASP A 68 -1.44 -5.43 8.52
CA ASP A 68 -2.24 -4.44 9.23
C ASP A 68 -2.23 -4.69 10.76
N GLN A 69 -2.06 -5.94 11.18
CA GLN A 69 -1.90 -6.30 12.58
C GLN A 69 -0.52 -5.85 13.10
N ALA A 70 0.54 -6.07 12.33
CA ALA A 70 1.88 -5.60 12.68
C ALA A 70 1.98 -4.06 12.69
N ILE A 71 1.29 -3.38 11.77
CA ILE A 71 1.15 -1.91 11.78
C ILE A 71 0.44 -1.44 13.05
N ARG A 72 -0.72 -2.03 13.39
CA ARG A 72 -1.44 -1.69 14.64
C ARG A 72 -0.57 -1.93 15.89
N HIS A 73 0.30 -2.93 15.88
CA HIS A 73 1.20 -3.25 17.00
C HIS A 73 2.35 -2.24 17.20
N VAL A 74 2.73 -1.47 16.17
CA VAL A 74 3.78 -0.42 16.26
C VAL A 74 3.23 1.00 16.45
N LEU A 75 1.91 1.16 16.62
CA LEU A 75 1.31 2.46 16.91
C LEU A 75 1.70 2.96 18.31
N PRO A 76 2.12 4.23 18.44
CA PRO A 76 2.22 4.90 19.74
C PRO A 76 0.89 4.89 20.52
N GLN A 77 0.95 5.06 21.84
CA GLN A 77 -0.25 5.14 22.66
C GLN A 77 -1.12 6.33 22.25
N GLY A 78 -2.39 6.07 21.92
CA GLY A 78 -3.36 7.07 21.48
C GLY A 78 -3.40 7.29 19.96
N ASP A 79 -2.39 6.83 19.22
CA ASP A 79 -2.40 6.82 17.77
C ASP A 79 -3.33 5.72 17.24
N ARG A 80 -3.88 5.92 16.03
CA ARG A 80 -4.78 4.97 15.37
C ARG A 80 -4.43 4.75 13.91
N MET A 81 -4.64 3.51 13.46
CA MET A 81 -4.74 3.16 12.05
C MET A 81 -6.22 3.27 11.61
N VAL A 82 -6.49 3.92 10.49
CA VAL A 82 -7.83 4.01 9.89
C VAL A 82 -7.77 3.46 8.46
N LYS A 83 -8.76 2.67 8.06
CA LYS A 83 -8.87 2.15 6.69
C LYS A 83 -10.01 2.83 5.94
N TYR A 84 -9.80 3.17 4.67
CA TYR A 84 -10.79 3.74 3.76
C TYR A 84 -10.91 2.86 2.51
N HIS A 85 -12.13 2.55 2.10
CA HIS A 85 -12.38 1.74 0.90
C HIS A 85 -12.35 2.63 -0.35
N VAL A 86 -11.77 2.13 -1.45
CA VAL A 86 -11.74 2.84 -2.75
C VAL A 86 -12.84 2.34 -3.69
N SER A 87 -13.61 3.26 -4.27
CA SER A 87 -14.78 2.92 -5.09
C SER A 87 -14.45 2.49 -6.53
N LEU A 88 -13.22 2.70 -6.99
CA LEU A 88 -12.83 2.54 -8.40
C LEU A 88 -12.47 1.10 -8.81
N LEU A 89 -12.45 0.16 -7.86
CA LEU A 89 -12.10 -1.24 -8.11
C LEU A 89 -13.36 -2.12 -8.08
N GLY A 90 -13.53 -2.92 -9.13
CA GLY A 90 -14.57 -3.94 -9.27
C GLY A 90 -16.00 -3.40 -9.49
N PRO A 91 -16.95 -4.29 -9.84
CA PRO A 91 -18.30 -3.89 -10.26
C PRO A 91 -19.18 -3.32 -9.14
N LEU A 92 -18.89 -3.64 -7.87
CA LEU A 92 -19.63 -3.16 -6.70
C LEU A 92 -18.82 -2.15 -5.86
N GLY A 93 -17.85 -1.47 -6.48
CA GLY A 93 -16.89 -0.63 -5.76
C GLY A 93 -17.53 0.48 -4.93
N HIS A 94 -18.55 1.17 -5.46
CA HIS A 94 -19.27 2.23 -4.74
C HIS A 94 -20.20 1.68 -3.64
N GLU A 95 -20.87 0.56 -3.91
CA GLU A 95 -21.71 -0.16 -2.94
C GLU A 95 -20.88 -0.62 -1.74
N LEU A 96 -19.68 -1.12 -1.98
CA LEU A 96 -18.74 -1.55 -0.94
C LEU A 96 -18.12 -0.37 -0.19
N THR A 97 -17.82 0.76 -0.84
CA THR A 97 -17.41 1.99 -0.15
C THR A 97 -18.50 2.50 0.80
N ARG A 98 -19.78 2.37 0.39
CA ARG A 98 -20.94 2.72 1.21
C ARG A 98 -21.21 1.72 2.34
N ALA A 99 -21.02 0.43 2.10
CA ALA A 99 -21.07 -0.59 3.16
C ALA A 99 -19.94 -0.38 4.18
N TRP A 100 -18.73 -0.05 3.72
CA TRP A 100 -17.61 0.29 4.61
C TRP A 100 -17.88 1.56 5.42
N ALA A 101 -18.45 2.61 4.80
CA ALA A 101 -18.89 3.81 5.51
C ALA A 101 -19.88 3.48 6.65
N LEU A 102 -20.83 2.57 6.43
CA LEU A 102 -21.74 2.08 7.48
C LEU A 102 -20.98 1.30 8.58
N ALA A 103 -20.03 0.43 8.22
CA ALA A 103 -19.18 -0.27 9.19
C ALA A 103 -18.40 0.70 10.09
N MET A 104 -17.84 1.77 9.50
CA MET A 104 -17.12 2.82 10.24
C MET A 104 -18.04 3.59 11.20
N VAL A 105 -19.25 3.95 10.77
CA VAL A 105 -20.26 4.62 11.61
C VAL A 105 -20.71 3.72 12.77
N MET A 106 -20.90 2.42 12.51
CA MET A 106 -21.28 1.44 13.53
C MET A 106 -20.11 0.97 14.42
N LYS A 107 -18.86 1.23 14.01
CA LYS A 107 -17.61 0.69 14.60
C LYS A 107 -17.46 -0.83 14.46
N GLU A 108 -18.08 -1.42 13.44
CA GLU A 108 -18.07 -2.85 13.12
C GLU A 108 -17.03 -3.21 12.03
N THR A 109 -15.96 -2.41 11.89
CA THR A 109 -15.00 -2.52 10.78
C THR A 109 -14.35 -3.90 10.71
N ASP A 110 -13.94 -4.48 11.83
CA ASP A 110 -13.13 -5.69 11.85
C ASP A 110 -13.91 -6.93 11.40
N VAL A 111 -15.19 -7.06 11.83
CA VAL A 111 -16.06 -8.17 11.40
C VAL A 111 -16.52 -8.00 9.96
N VAL A 112 -16.82 -6.77 9.53
CA VAL A 112 -17.23 -6.46 8.16
C VAL A 112 -16.08 -6.63 7.18
N GLU A 113 -14.85 -6.24 7.56
CA GLU A 113 -13.65 -6.39 6.73
C GLU A 113 -13.40 -7.86 6.38
N LYS A 114 -13.37 -8.71 7.42
CA LYS A 114 -13.23 -10.16 7.25
C LYS A 114 -14.37 -10.74 6.41
N ALA A 115 -15.62 -10.36 6.69
CA ALA A 115 -16.78 -10.91 6.00
C ALA A 115 -16.80 -10.60 4.48
N PHE A 116 -16.45 -9.38 4.07
CA PHE A 116 -16.38 -9.01 2.66
C PHE A 116 -15.18 -9.64 1.94
N PHE A 117 -14.01 -9.68 2.57
CA PHE A 117 -12.87 -10.39 2.01
C PHE A 117 -13.17 -11.89 1.81
N MET A 118 -13.81 -12.56 2.77
CA MET A 118 -14.22 -13.96 2.58
C MET A 118 -15.25 -14.08 1.44
N ALA A 119 -16.26 -13.22 1.38
CA ALA A 119 -17.32 -13.26 0.36
C ALA A 119 -16.80 -13.05 -1.07
N ASP A 120 -15.83 -12.15 -1.29
CA ASP A 120 -15.23 -11.91 -2.60
C ASP A 120 -14.04 -12.83 -2.90
N MET A 121 -13.03 -12.85 -2.03
CA MET A 121 -11.73 -13.49 -2.34
C MET A 121 -11.76 -15.00 -2.22
N VAL A 122 -12.59 -15.56 -1.32
CA VAL A 122 -12.64 -17.01 -1.04
C VAL A 122 -13.91 -17.65 -1.59
N GLU A 123 -15.07 -17.13 -1.20
CA GLU A 123 -16.38 -17.72 -1.50
C GLU A 123 -16.92 -17.33 -2.88
N LYS A 124 -16.33 -16.29 -3.51
CA LYS A 124 -16.64 -15.83 -4.87
C LYS A 124 -18.14 -15.62 -5.12
N ARG A 125 -18.84 -14.98 -4.16
CA ARG A 125 -20.31 -14.82 -4.16
C ARG A 125 -20.80 -13.37 -4.02
N LEU A 126 -19.96 -12.40 -4.37
CA LEU A 126 -20.23 -10.97 -4.24
C LEU A 126 -20.46 -10.36 -5.64
N HIS A 127 -21.69 -10.50 -6.15
CA HIS A 127 -22.02 -10.18 -7.56
C HIS A 127 -23.09 -9.10 -7.73
N SER A 128 -23.87 -8.84 -6.68
CA SER A 128 -24.97 -7.89 -6.66
C SER A 128 -24.99 -7.05 -5.39
N GLN A 129 -25.67 -5.91 -5.45
CA GLN A 129 -25.91 -5.08 -4.27
C GLN A 129 -26.62 -5.86 -3.13
N ASP A 130 -27.53 -6.78 -3.46
CA ASP A 130 -28.17 -7.62 -2.44
C ASP A 130 -27.21 -8.62 -1.79
N ASP A 131 -26.12 -9.03 -2.46
CA ASP A 131 -25.06 -9.81 -1.81
C ASP A 131 -24.32 -8.95 -0.79
N VAL A 132 -24.05 -7.68 -1.12
CA VAL A 132 -23.45 -6.71 -0.19
C VAL A 132 -24.32 -6.56 1.06
N HIS A 133 -25.62 -6.39 0.87
CA HIS A 133 -26.60 -6.31 1.96
C HIS A 133 -26.57 -7.56 2.85
N ARG A 134 -26.63 -8.76 2.25
CA ARG A 134 -26.64 -10.03 3.00
C ARG A 134 -25.34 -10.29 3.75
N VAL A 135 -24.17 -9.99 3.15
CA VAL A 135 -22.87 -10.12 3.83
C VAL A 135 -22.80 -9.21 5.06
N PHE A 136 -23.15 -7.92 4.90
CA PHE A 136 -23.12 -6.97 6.00
C PHE A 136 -24.05 -7.38 7.15
N MET A 137 -25.29 -7.76 6.82
CA MET A 137 -26.28 -8.21 7.81
C MET A 137 -25.84 -9.46 8.56
N SER A 138 -25.32 -10.47 7.86
CA SER A 138 -24.82 -11.70 8.49
C SER A 138 -23.56 -11.46 9.35
N ALA A 139 -22.74 -10.47 9.02
CA ALA A 139 -21.52 -10.14 9.77
C ALA A 139 -21.79 -9.37 11.07
N THR A 140 -22.82 -8.52 11.09
CA THR A 140 -23.11 -7.58 12.19
C THR A 140 -24.37 -7.90 12.99
N GLY A 141 -25.26 -8.76 12.47
CA GLY A 141 -26.55 -9.03 13.07
C GLY A 141 -27.60 -7.91 12.89
N ILE A 142 -27.28 -6.83 12.16
CA ILE A 142 -28.22 -5.72 11.93
C ILE A 142 -29.48 -6.20 11.18
N SER A 143 -30.65 -5.74 11.61
CA SER A 143 -31.91 -6.08 10.97
C SER A 143 -32.02 -5.46 9.57
N ARG A 144 -32.74 -6.12 8.65
CA ARG A 144 -32.94 -5.61 7.27
C ARG A 144 -33.46 -4.17 7.24
N GLY A 145 -34.50 -3.90 8.03
CA GLY A 145 -35.12 -2.57 8.08
C GLY A 145 -34.22 -1.50 8.68
N GLU A 146 -33.29 -1.88 9.56
CA GLU A 146 -32.30 -0.95 10.12
C GLU A 146 -31.15 -0.71 9.14
N TYR A 147 -30.65 -1.76 8.46
CA TYR A 147 -29.69 -1.62 7.36
C TYR A 147 -30.22 -0.65 6.28
N ASP A 148 -31.43 -0.87 5.78
CA ASP A 148 -32.04 -0.08 4.69
C ASP A 148 -32.21 1.41 5.05
N ARG A 149 -32.33 1.74 6.35
CA ARG A 149 -32.33 3.12 6.87
C ARG A 149 -30.90 3.65 7.02
N SER A 150 -30.04 2.91 7.71
CA SER A 150 -28.71 3.36 8.11
C SER A 150 -27.77 3.56 6.92
N ILE A 151 -27.84 2.70 5.90
CA ILE A 151 -27.00 2.76 4.67
C ILE A 151 -27.24 4.04 3.84
N LYS A 152 -28.35 4.75 4.08
CA LYS A 152 -28.75 6.02 3.43
C LYS A 152 -28.66 7.22 4.38
N SER A 153 -28.27 7.01 5.64
CA SER A 153 -28.24 8.06 6.67
C SER A 153 -27.24 9.17 6.32
N PRO A 154 -27.44 10.41 6.83
CA PRO A 154 -26.49 11.50 6.65
C PRO A 154 -25.06 11.13 7.06
N ALA A 155 -24.89 10.49 8.22
CA ALA A 155 -23.58 10.05 8.70
C ALA A 155 -22.85 9.08 7.73
N VAL A 156 -23.59 8.17 7.07
CA VAL A 156 -23.01 7.29 6.04
C VAL A 156 -22.72 8.05 4.75
N ASN A 157 -23.56 9.01 4.35
CA ASN A 157 -23.28 9.86 3.18
C ASN A 157 -22.03 10.72 3.39
N ASP A 158 -21.87 11.34 4.57
CA ASP A 158 -20.70 12.11 4.95
C ASP A 158 -19.43 11.24 4.97
N MET A 159 -19.56 9.97 5.36
CA MET A 159 -18.44 9.02 5.42
C MET A 159 -18.10 8.38 4.05
N VAL A 160 -19.04 8.29 3.11
CA VAL A 160 -18.72 8.05 1.69
C VAL A 160 -17.99 9.25 1.11
N ALA A 161 -18.51 10.47 1.32
CA ALA A 161 -17.89 11.70 0.84
C ALA A 161 -16.49 11.92 1.42
N LEU A 162 -16.25 11.56 2.69
CA LEU A 162 -14.92 11.60 3.30
C LEU A 162 -13.95 10.66 2.57
N GLN A 163 -14.32 9.40 2.32
CA GLN A 163 -13.46 8.45 1.62
C GLN A 163 -13.11 8.93 0.21
N GLU A 164 -14.09 9.39 -0.56
CA GLU A 164 -13.89 9.88 -1.93
C GLU A 164 -13.09 11.19 -1.99
N ARG A 165 -13.19 12.04 -0.97
CA ARG A 165 -12.39 13.25 -0.84
C ARG A 165 -10.95 12.93 -0.45
N LEU A 166 -10.76 12.13 0.59
CA LEU A 166 -9.43 11.73 1.06
C LEU A 166 -8.66 10.92 0.00
N PHE A 167 -9.33 10.08 -0.80
CA PHE A 167 -8.70 9.41 -1.96
C PHE A 167 -7.98 10.39 -2.89
N LYS A 168 -8.55 11.59 -3.09
CA LYS A 168 -7.97 12.66 -3.92
C LYS A 168 -6.90 13.44 -3.15
N GLU A 169 -7.16 13.82 -1.90
CA GLU A 169 -6.22 14.58 -1.05
C GLU A 169 -4.91 13.81 -0.80
N TYR A 170 -4.96 12.49 -0.61
CA TYR A 170 -3.80 11.61 -0.46
C TYR A 170 -3.13 11.23 -1.80
N GLY A 171 -3.70 11.63 -2.95
CA GLY A 171 -3.19 11.28 -4.27
C GLY A 171 -3.11 9.78 -4.51
N VAL A 172 -4.14 9.03 -4.13
CA VAL A 172 -4.14 7.55 -4.18
C VAL A 172 -4.08 7.06 -5.62
N ARG A 173 -3.09 6.21 -5.93
CA ARG A 173 -2.81 5.66 -7.27
C ARG A 173 -3.11 4.16 -7.42
N GLY A 174 -3.45 3.48 -6.33
CA GLY A 174 -3.70 2.04 -6.29
C GLY A 174 -4.01 1.58 -4.87
N THR A 175 -4.07 0.27 -4.66
CA THR A 175 -4.32 -0.34 -3.34
C THR A 175 -3.53 -1.64 -3.16
N PRO A 176 -3.07 -2.00 -1.93
CA PRO A 176 -3.18 -1.19 -0.72
C PRO A 176 -2.23 0.02 -0.81
N SER A 177 -2.66 1.19 -0.34
CA SER A 177 -1.81 2.38 -0.23
C SER A 177 -1.82 2.87 1.21
N VAL A 178 -0.70 2.68 1.90
CA VAL A 178 -0.53 3.08 3.31
C VAL A 178 0.16 4.43 3.39
N TYR A 179 -0.37 5.29 4.25
CA TYR A 179 0.14 6.62 4.51
C TYR A 179 0.38 6.83 6.00
N VAL A 180 1.49 7.47 6.35
CA VAL A 180 1.87 7.76 7.75
C VAL A 180 1.81 9.27 7.98
N ARG A 181 1.12 9.69 9.05
CA ARG A 181 0.98 11.08 9.52
C ARG A 181 0.56 12.10 8.45
N GLY A 182 -0.22 11.66 7.45
CA GLY A 182 -0.64 12.51 6.33
C GLY A 182 0.52 13.06 5.47
N ARG A 183 1.71 12.45 5.55
CA ARG A 183 2.96 13.01 4.97
C ARG A 183 3.74 12.03 4.12
N TYR A 184 3.73 10.74 4.47
CA TYR A 184 4.56 9.73 3.82
C TYR A 184 3.69 8.63 3.25
N HIS A 185 3.81 8.33 1.96
CA HIS A 185 3.21 7.16 1.31
C HIS A 185 4.24 6.02 1.28
N ILE A 186 3.84 4.82 1.72
CA ILE A 186 4.73 3.66 1.73
C ILE A 186 4.81 3.06 0.33
N ASN A 187 6.03 2.86 -0.17
CA ASN A 187 6.28 2.24 -1.47
C ASN A 187 6.34 0.72 -1.33
N ASN A 188 5.18 0.06 -1.45
CA ASN A 188 5.07 -1.41 -1.31
C ASN A 188 6.05 -2.19 -2.22
N ALA A 189 6.39 -1.65 -3.40
CA ALA A 189 7.26 -2.32 -4.37
C ALA A 189 8.75 -2.30 -3.98
N ALA A 190 9.15 -1.48 -3.00
CA ALA A 190 10.53 -1.45 -2.48
C ALA A 190 10.86 -2.62 -1.54
N PHE A 191 9.85 -3.29 -0.98
CA PHE A 191 10.01 -4.34 0.02
C PHE A 191 10.33 -5.71 -0.62
N GLY A 192 11.59 -5.89 -1.02
CA GLY A 192 12.12 -7.21 -1.38
C GLY A 192 12.25 -8.12 -0.16
N ALA A 193 11.57 -9.27 -0.16
CA ALA A 193 11.57 -10.26 0.91
C ALA A 193 11.42 -11.68 0.37
N PHE A 194 12.03 -12.66 1.04
CA PHE A 194 11.92 -14.09 0.69
C PHE A 194 10.87 -14.84 1.53
N SER A 195 10.36 -14.21 2.59
CA SER A 195 9.30 -14.75 3.45
C SER A 195 8.25 -13.69 3.79
N VAL A 196 7.05 -14.14 4.17
CA VAL A 196 5.97 -13.27 4.66
C VAL A 196 6.35 -12.57 5.97
N GLU A 197 7.13 -13.24 6.82
CA GLU A 197 7.58 -12.69 8.10
C GLU A 197 8.59 -11.55 7.91
N ASP A 198 9.57 -11.72 7.01
CA ASP A 198 10.52 -10.66 6.66
C ASP A 198 9.80 -9.46 6.05
N PHE A 199 8.87 -9.71 5.11
CA PHE A 199 8.07 -8.65 4.48
C PHE A 199 7.30 -7.84 5.53
N ARG A 200 6.49 -8.52 6.35
CA ARG A 200 5.68 -7.91 7.42
C ARG A 200 6.54 -7.12 8.39
N SER A 201 7.65 -7.70 8.85
CA SER A 201 8.50 -7.10 9.88
C SER A 201 9.23 -5.86 9.36
N ARG A 202 9.73 -5.90 8.12
CA ARG A 202 10.33 -4.72 7.47
C ARG A 202 9.29 -3.63 7.22
N TYR A 203 8.10 -3.97 6.73
CA TYR A 203 7.03 -3.00 6.49
C TYR A 203 6.62 -2.27 7.77
N ALA A 204 6.38 -3.02 8.86
CA ALA A 204 6.05 -2.44 10.16
C ALA A 204 7.22 -1.62 10.75
N ALA A 205 8.48 -2.01 10.52
CA ALA A 205 9.64 -1.24 10.96
C ALA A 205 9.75 0.13 10.27
N VAL A 206 9.49 0.20 8.96
CA VAL A 206 9.44 1.48 8.22
C VAL A 206 8.29 2.36 8.72
N VAL A 207 7.09 1.80 8.89
CA VAL A 207 5.94 2.53 9.47
C VAL A 207 6.28 3.08 10.86
N ARG A 208 6.89 2.28 11.73
CA ARG A 208 7.36 2.70 13.06
C ARG A 208 8.38 3.86 13.00
N LYS A 209 9.35 3.79 12.08
CA LYS A 209 10.36 4.86 11.87
C LYS A 209 9.70 6.18 11.46
N LEU A 210 8.72 6.13 10.54
CA LEU A 210 7.96 7.30 10.11
C LEU A 210 7.01 7.84 11.19
N LEU A 211 6.45 6.96 12.03
CA LEU A 211 5.68 7.34 13.23
C LEU A 211 6.55 8.01 14.30
N ALA A 212 7.84 7.75 14.37
CA ALA A 212 8.75 8.51 15.24
C ALA A 212 9.00 9.95 14.72
N GLY A 213 8.79 10.20 13.44
CA GLY A 213 9.09 11.49 12.79
C GLY A 213 10.56 11.65 12.38
N ASN A 214 11.34 10.56 12.37
CA ASN A 214 12.76 10.54 12.02
C ASN A 214 12.99 9.76 10.70
N PRO A 215 12.65 10.33 9.52
CA PRO A 215 12.81 9.65 8.23
C PRO A 215 14.27 9.26 7.91
N ASP A 216 15.25 9.99 8.47
CA ASP A 216 16.68 9.84 8.15
C ASP A 216 17.49 9.12 9.25
N ALA A 217 16.85 8.62 10.32
CA ALA A 217 17.54 7.87 11.36
C ALA A 217 17.70 6.40 10.97
N ASP A 218 18.94 5.96 10.71
CA ASP A 218 19.31 4.57 10.43
C ASP A 218 19.08 3.61 11.62
#